data_AF-A0AAV3UGP6-F1
#
_entry.id   AF-A0AAV3UGP6-F1
#
_cell.length_a   1.000
_cell.length_b   1.000
_cell.length_c   1.000
_cell.angle_alpha   90.00
_cell.angle_beta   90.00
_cell.angle_gamma   90.00
#
_symmetry.space_group_name_H-M   'P 1'
#
loop_
_entity.id
_entity.type
_entity.pdbx_description
1 polymer ?
#
loop_
_entity_poly.entity_id
_entity_poly.type
_entity_poly.pdbx_seq_one_letter_code
_entity_poly.pdbx_strand_id
1 'polypeptide(L)'
;MGRFADCGSARYRDGIALSERVRNRFPDIPFVLCTTSGAEKIAGTAFETGIDGYVPTETDESRATELSETITRVTTDARRPPERFNHYQSIVQAMGDGVYTLDTEGYVTAVNDTLLDMSRYDRTELVGEHISLLLDGVDVSRGNRFIKRLLQGDEDVGKLRSKLKTADGKGILCEARIGLLTHRNEFRGTVGVLRSIEDHERIKTALREQKGKIEDLHEIASEMMACQTADEICELTVDAAESILKFDICGVDLAEDGYFIPKAISTGMTDDGYTKLRTDQGVAGRSYQNHETCVLDDVREEADAAPVQAEYRSLLSASIGEEGIFQAGSRDVGAFDRDDAELVELLLSHTTEALRRIHSQTALRESEEKYRTLVEQSHDAIYIYRDDKFAFVNRRVCELIGYDRTELTEMNLWELIHPDERERVKRIARERSRGNHPPHYDARVVTKDGDVRYAEFNVREISYEGEAAQLGSARDVTERKQRKQELKRQNERLEEFASVVSHDLRNPLNVAQGHLELARERGDETHFEKAGSALDRMGSLIADLLALARQGLVVSDTEPVELETVVRQAWANVETEESTLVVDTSAEIEADRG
;
A
#
# COMPACT_ATOMS: atom_id res chain seq x y z
N MET A 1 63.03 1.87 -65.25
CA MET A 1 64.35 1.32 -65.63
C MET A 1 64.71 0.22 -64.64
N GLY A 2 64.40 -1.04 -64.96
CA GLY A 2 64.79 -2.20 -64.16
C GLY A 2 66.16 -2.71 -64.63
N ARG A 3 67.07 -3.01 -63.70
CA ARG A 3 68.37 -3.61 -64.00
C ARG A 3 68.14 -5.07 -64.45
N PHE A 4 68.29 -5.34 -65.74
CA PHE A 4 68.33 -6.70 -66.26
C PHE A 4 69.74 -7.27 -66.02
N ALA A 5 69.83 -8.40 -65.33
CA ALA A 5 71.05 -9.19 -65.29
C ALA A 5 70.96 -10.25 -66.39
N ASP A 6 71.53 -9.95 -67.56
CA ASP A 6 71.78 -10.96 -68.57
C ASP A 6 73.02 -11.77 -68.14
N CYS A 7 72.83 -13.05 -67.83
CA CYS A 7 73.86 -13.92 -67.26
C CYS A 7 74.04 -15.18 -68.12
N GLY A 8 74.29 -15.00 -69.42
CA GLY A 8 74.82 -16.02 -70.32
C GLY A 8 76.29 -16.38 -70.03
N SER A 9 76.62 -16.84 -68.82
CA SER A 9 77.96 -17.35 -68.49
C SER A 9 77.93 -18.82 -68.09
N ALA A 10 78.85 -19.62 -68.66
CA ALA A 10 78.93 -21.08 -68.59
C ALA A 10 79.20 -21.69 -67.19
N ARG A 11 78.86 -21.01 -66.08
CA ARG A 11 79.08 -21.48 -64.69
C ARG A 11 77.81 -21.89 -63.93
N TYR A 12 76.61 -21.66 -64.46
CA TYR A 12 75.37 -22.08 -63.82
C TYR A 12 74.46 -22.75 -64.85
N ARG A 13 74.40 -24.09 -64.82
CA ARG A 13 73.53 -24.88 -65.71
C ARG A 13 72.11 -25.07 -65.17
N ASP A 14 71.78 -24.45 -64.04
CA ASP A 14 70.47 -24.58 -63.39
C ASP A 14 69.89 -23.21 -63.03
N GLY A 15 68.87 -22.79 -63.79
CA GLY A 15 68.16 -21.53 -63.59
C GLY A 15 67.30 -21.50 -62.33
N ILE A 16 66.90 -22.66 -61.81
CA ILE A 16 66.10 -22.77 -60.58
C ILE A 16 66.97 -22.41 -59.37
N ALA A 17 68.15 -23.01 -59.25
CA ALA A 17 69.10 -22.70 -58.18
C ALA A 17 69.57 -21.24 -58.16
N LEU A 18 69.60 -20.57 -59.33
CA LEU A 18 69.89 -19.14 -59.42
C LEU A 18 68.75 -18.29 -58.83
N SER A 19 67.50 -18.65 -59.13
CA SER A 19 66.32 -17.93 -58.63
C SER A 19 66.24 -17.96 -57.10
N GLU A 20 66.50 -19.10 -56.47
CA GLU A 20 66.52 -19.25 -55.01
C GLU A 20 67.56 -18.33 -54.34
N ARG A 21 68.77 -18.24 -54.93
CA ARG A 21 69.83 -17.37 -54.40
C ARG A 21 69.50 -15.89 -54.51
N VAL A 22 68.88 -15.47 -55.61
CA VAL A 22 68.51 -14.07 -55.80
C VAL A 22 67.33 -13.70 -54.90
N ARG A 23 66.32 -14.57 -54.73
CA ARG A 23 65.21 -14.32 -53.80
C ARG A 23 65.67 -14.16 -52.34
N ASN A 24 66.71 -14.88 -51.93
CA ASN A 24 67.32 -14.68 -50.59
C ASN A 24 67.87 -13.26 -50.39
N ARG A 25 68.23 -12.54 -51.47
CA ARG A 25 68.73 -11.16 -51.41
C ARG A 25 67.67 -10.12 -51.78
N PHE A 26 66.71 -10.48 -52.62
CA PHE A 26 65.65 -9.63 -53.16
C PHE A 26 64.34 -10.44 -53.28
N PRO A 27 63.50 -10.48 -52.22
CA PRO A 27 62.34 -11.39 -52.14
C PRO A 27 61.28 -11.15 -53.23
N ASP A 28 61.11 -9.90 -53.64
CA ASP A 28 59.99 -9.45 -54.49
C ASP A 28 60.36 -9.34 -55.99
N ILE A 29 61.55 -9.79 -56.40
CA ILE A 29 61.95 -9.76 -57.82
C ILE A 29 61.33 -10.97 -58.53
N PRO A 30 60.51 -10.76 -59.57
CA PRO A 30 59.94 -11.86 -60.33
C PRO A 30 60.99 -12.57 -61.20
N PHE A 31 60.84 -13.89 -61.33
CA PHE A 31 61.67 -14.75 -62.17
C PHE A 31 60.87 -15.38 -63.29
N VAL A 32 61.37 -15.27 -64.52
CA VAL A 32 60.86 -15.99 -65.69
C VAL A 32 61.94 -16.93 -66.20
N LEU A 33 61.65 -18.23 -66.25
CA LEU A 33 62.57 -19.26 -66.72
C LEU A 33 62.33 -19.55 -68.21
N CYS A 34 63.37 -19.40 -69.02
CA CYS A 34 63.36 -19.76 -70.45
C CYS A 34 64.23 -21.00 -70.67
N THR A 35 63.70 -22.03 -71.33
CA THR A 35 64.43 -23.30 -71.52
C THR A 35 64.49 -23.73 -72.99
N THR A 36 65.66 -24.18 -73.45
CA THR A 36 65.93 -24.54 -74.86
C THR A 36 65.49 -25.95 -75.27
N SER A 37 65.04 -26.80 -74.34
CA SER A 37 64.39 -28.08 -74.63
C SER A 37 63.11 -28.22 -73.80
N GLY A 38 61.97 -28.35 -74.49
CA GLY A 38 60.62 -28.40 -73.92
C GLY A 38 60.33 -29.70 -73.15
N ALA A 39 61.06 -29.97 -72.07
CA ALA A 39 60.67 -31.01 -71.14
C ALA A 39 59.62 -30.43 -70.19
N GLU A 40 58.35 -30.76 -70.42
CA GLU A 40 57.17 -30.41 -69.60
C GLU A 40 57.37 -30.69 -68.09
N LYS A 41 58.24 -31.66 -67.76
CA LYS A 41 58.69 -31.95 -66.38
C LYS A 41 59.39 -30.78 -65.67
N ILE A 42 60.09 -29.90 -66.40
CA ILE A 42 60.83 -28.76 -65.81
C ILE A 42 59.88 -27.63 -65.46
N ALA A 43 58.78 -27.45 -66.21
CA ALA A 43 57.78 -26.44 -65.92
C ALA A 43 57.14 -26.66 -64.53
N GLY A 44 56.78 -27.91 -64.21
CA GLY A 44 56.22 -28.26 -62.89
C GLY A 44 57.17 -27.94 -61.74
N THR A 45 58.43 -28.37 -61.83
CA THR A 45 59.44 -28.09 -60.80
C THR A 45 59.78 -26.60 -60.69
N ALA A 46 59.74 -25.85 -61.79
CA ALA A 46 59.95 -24.40 -61.78
C ALA A 46 58.86 -23.66 -60.98
N PHE A 47 57.58 -23.99 -61.18
CA PHE A 47 56.49 -23.38 -60.41
C PHE A 47 56.51 -23.80 -58.92
N GLU A 48 56.82 -25.07 -58.62
CA GLU A 48 56.96 -25.55 -57.23
C GLU A 48 58.09 -24.86 -56.44
N THR A 49 59.16 -24.46 -57.13
CA THR A 49 60.29 -23.70 -56.55
C THR A 49 60.06 -22.18 -56.57
N GLY A 50 58.86 -21.76 -56.97
CA GLY A 50 58.42 -20.38 -56.89
C GLY A 50 58.85 -19.50 -58.05
N ILE A 51 59.15 -20.03 -59.23
CA ILE A 51 59.37 -19.23 -60.45
C ILE A 51 58.02 -18.70 -60.97
N ASP A 52 57.96 -17.41 -61.32
CA ASP A 52 56.70 -16.71 -61.61
C ASP A 52 56.22 -16.87 -63.07
N GLY A 53 57.13 -17.25 -63.99
CA GLY A 53 56.79 -17.54 -65.37
C GLY A 53 57.72 -18.56 -66.03
N TYR A 54 57.21 -19.30 -67.01
CA TYR A 54 57.95 -20.32 -67.74
C TYR A 54 57.65 -20.21 -69.25
N VAL A 55 58.69 -20.29 -70.09
CA VAL A 55 58.57 -20.25 -71.56
C VAL A 55 59.40 -21.40 -72.17
N PRO A 56 58.76 -22.42 -72.80
CA PRO A 56 59.45 -23.50 -73.52
C PRO A 56 59.87 -23.08 -74.94
N THR A 57 60.86 -23.75 -75.54
CA THR A 57 61.38 -23.40 -76.89
C THR A 57 60.81 -24.32 -77.98
N GLU A 58 59.92 -23.79 -78.83
CA GLU A 58 59.63 -24.32 -80.18
C GLU A 58 59.68 -23.18 -81.23
N THR A 59 60.78 -23.11 -82.00
CA THR A 59 61.06 -22.19 -83.14
C THR A 59 61.06 -20.66 -82.90
N ASP A 60 61.99 -19.97 -83.57
CA ASP A 60 62.61 -18.70 -83.12
C ASP A 60 61.73 -17.42 -83.23
N GLU A 61 60.65 -17.41 -84.03
CA GLU A 61 59.81 -16.21 -84.20
C GLU A 61 58.73 -16.04 -83.12
N SER A 62 58.25 -17.12 -82.48
CA SER A 62 57.26 -17.05 -81.40
C SER A 62 57.87 -16.69 -80.03
N ARG A 63 59.20 -16.88 -79.87
CA ARG A 63 59.91 -16.76 -78.59
C ARG A 63 59.88 -15.35 -78.00
N ALA A 64 60.05 -14.32 -78.83
CA ALA A 64 60.14 -12.94 -78.36
C ALA A 64 58.77 -12.42 -77.85
N THR A 65 57.70 -12.80 -78.55
CA THR A 65 56.33 -12.40 -78.22
C THR A 65 55.88 -13.07 -76.91
N GLU A 66 56.05 -14.39 -76.79
CA GLU A 66 55.61 -15.15 -75.62
C GLU A 66 56.41 -14.79 -74.35
N LEU A 67 57.71 -14.52 -74.50
CA LEU A 67 58.53 -13.99 -73.41
C LEU A 67 58.08 -12.58 -73.00
N SER A 68 57.80 -11.70 -73.96
CA SER A 68 57.33 -10.34 -73.68
C SER A 68 55.97 -10.32 -72.98
N GLU A 69 55.04 -11.16 -73.43
CA GLU A 69 53.73 -11.33 -72.80
C GLU A 69 53.85 -11.92 -71.40
N THR A 70 54.69 -12.94 -71.21
CA THR A 70 54.94 -13.54 -69.89
C THR A 70 55.59 -12.57 -68.93
N ILE A 71 56.61 -11.80 -69.36
CA ILE A 71 57.24 -10.76 -68.54
C ILE A 71 56.21 -9.68 -68.18
N THR A 72 55.37 -9.27 -69.12
CA THR A 72 54.34 -8.26 -68.87
C THR A 72 53.30 -8.77 -67.87
N ARG A 73 52.83 -10.01 -68.01
CA ARG A 73 51.90 -10.64 -67.05
C ARG A 73 52.51 -10.69 -65.65
N VAL A 74 53.71 -11.24 -65.52
CA VAL A 74 54.39 -11.41 -64.23
C VAL A 74 54.72 -10.07 -63.56
N THR A 75 55.15 -9.06 -64.32
CA THR A 75 55.44 -7.73 -63.77
C THR A 75 54.18 -6.92 -63.44
N THR A 76 53.05 -7.22 -64.09
CA THR A 76 51.76 -6.61 -63.78
C THR A 76 51.17 -7.21 -62.51
N ASP A 77 51.26 -8.53 -62.34
CA ASP A 77 50.82 -9.21 -61.12
C ASP A 77 51.68 -8.83 -59.90
N ALA A 78 53.01 -8.68 -60.06
CA ALA A 78 53.90 -8.22 -58.98
C ALA A 78 53.69 -6.75 -58.56
N ARG A 79 52.99 -5.94 -59.37
CA ARG A 79 52.65 -4.55 -59.06
C ARG A 79 51.31 -4.38 -58.34
N ARG A 80 50.50 -5.44 -58.22
CA ARG A 80 49.28 -5.39 -57.41
C ARG A 80 49.67 -5.48 -55.92
N PRO A 81 49.15 -4.60 -55.05
CA PRO A 81 49.31 -4.76 -53.62
C PRO A 81 48.79 -6.14 -53.19
N PRO A 82 49.45 -6.85 -52.27
CA PRO A 82 49.02 -8.19 -51.85
C PRO A 82 47.59 -8.14 -51.30
N GLU A 83 46.76 -9.14 -51.63
CA GLU A 83 45.34 -9.23 -51.23
C GLU A 83 45.10 -9.05 -49.72
N ARG A 84 46.11 -9.36 -48.89
CA ARG A 84 46.10 -9.10 -47.44
C ARG A 84 45.93 -7.62 -47.08
N PHE A 85 46.45 -6.69 -47.89
CA PHE A 85 46.39 -5.25 -47.60
C PHE A 85 44.96 -4.71 -47.76
N ASN A 86 44.24 -5.15 -48.80
CA ASN A 86 42.83 -4.81 -49.00
C ASN A 86 41.94 -5.40 -47.88
N HIS A 87 42.29 -6.58 -47.36
CA HIS A 87 41.57 -7.21 -46.25
C HIS A 87 41.70 -6.40 -44.94
N TYR A 88 42.90 -5.97 -44.56
CA TYR A 88 43.09 -5.14 -43.35
C TYR A 88 42.43 -3.76 -43.47
N GLN A 89 42.50 -3.13 -44.65
CA GLN A 89 41.86 -1.84 -44.90
C GLN A 89 40.32 -1.95 -44.78
N SER A 90 39.73 -3.03 -45.31
CA SER A 90 38.29 -3.29 -45.21
C SER A 90 37.84 -3.55 -43.77
N ILE A 91 38.62 -4.29 -42.99
CA ILE A 91 38.35 -4.54 -41.56
C ILE A 91 38.37 -3.23 -40.78
N VAL A 92 39.38 -2.38 -41.00
CA VAL A 92 39.53 -1.10 -40.31
C VAL A 92 38.42 -0.12 -40.69
N GLN A 93 37.97 -0.09 -41.95
CA GLN A 93 36.85 0.75 -42.38
C GLN A 93 35.51 0.28 -41.80
N ALA A 94 35.30 -1.03 -41.65
CA ALA A 94 34.05 -1.56 -41.08
C ALA A 94 33.88 -1.30 -39.58
N MET A 95 34.94 -0.95 -38.84
CA MET A 95 34.90 -0.79 -37.38
C MET A 95 34.20 0.49 -36.91
N GLY A 96 33.89 1.44 -37.80
CA GLY A 96 33.19 2.69 -37.43
C GLY A 96 33.99 3.61 -36.49
N ASP A 97 35.26 3.30 -36.21
CA ASP A 97 36.17 4.11 -35.40
C ASP A 97 37.18 4.84 -36.32
N GLY A 98 37.59 6.05 -35.95
CA GLY A 98 38.62 6.80 -36.66
C GLY A 98 40.01 6.21 -36.41
N VAL A 99 40.76 5.87 -37.45
CA VAL A 99 42.10 5.28 -37.32
C VAL A 99 43.14 6.20 -37.92
N TYR A 100 44.25 6.38 -37.21
CA TYR A 100 45.39 7.16 -37.66
C TYR A 100 46.71 6.51 -37.30
N THR A 101 47.77 6.88 -38.01
CA THR A 101 49.16 6.60 -37.62
C THR A 101 49.93 7.90 -37.53
N LEU A 102 50.81 8.01 -36.53
CA LEU A 102 51.75 9.11 -36.36
C LEU A 102 53.18 8.60 -36.50
N ASP A 103 54.08 9.43 -36.99
CA ASP A 103 55.52 9.18 -36.89
C ASP A 103 56.07 9.42 -35.47
N THR A 104 57.40 9.40 -35.31
CA THR A 104 58.06 9.62 -34.02
C THR A 104 57.97 11.06 -33.51
N GLU A 105 57.67 12.02 -34.38
CA GLU A 105 57.58 13.45 -34.05
C GLU A 105 56.12 13.92 -33.86
N GLY A 106 55.13 13.07 -34.18
CA GLY A 106 53.71 13.36 -33.99
C GLY A 106 52.99 13.83 -35.25
N TYR A 107 53.59 13.68 -36.43
CA TYR A 107 52.96 13.98 -37.71
C TYR A 107 52.14 12.80 -38.22
N VAL A 108 50.96 13.10 -38.76
CA VAL A 108 50.01 12.11 -39.26
C VAL A 108 50.54 11.50 -40.55
N THR A 109 50.74 10.18 -40.56
CA THR A 109 51.27 9.44 -41.73
C THR A 109 50.17 8.72 -42.51
N ALA A 110 49.09 8.31 -41.85
CA ALA A 110 47.92 7.72 -42.48
C ALA A 110 46.66 7.94 -41.64
N VAL A 111 45.51 7.92 -42.30
CA VAL A 111 44.17 8.02 -41.70
C VAL A 111 43.16 7.15 -42.45
N ASN A 112 42.10 6.69 -41.78
CA ASN A 112 40.94 6.09 -42.45
C ASN A 112 39.85 7.14 -42.71
N ASP A 113 38.84 6.76 -43.51
CA ASP A 113 37.79 7.68 -43.93
C ASP A 113 36.88 8.08 -42.75
N THR A 114 36.66 7.19 -41.79
CA THR A 114 35.91 7.50 -40.56
C THR A 114 36.53 8.66 -39.78
N LEU A 115 37.86 8.75 -39.69
CA LEU A 115 38.51 9.87 -39.02
C LEU A 115 38.33 11.18 -39.81
N LEU A 116 38.31 11.12 -41.14
CA LEU A 116 38.00 12.29 -41.99
C LEU A 116 36.57 12.76 -41.71
N ASP A 117 35.61 11.84 -41.68
CA ASP A 117 34.20 12.14 -41.40
C ASP A 117 34.00 12.75 -40.00
N MET A 118 34.66 12.19 -38.98
CA MET A 118 34.62 12.69 -37.60
C MET A 118 35.27 14.06 -37.48
N SER A 119 36.46 14.25 -38.08
CA SER A 119 37.25 15.46 -37.93
C SER A 119 36.82 16.60 -38.87
N ARG A 120 36.07 16.28 -39.93
CA ARG A 120 35.66 17.21 -41.00
C ARG A 120 36.82 17.81 -41.80
N TYR A 121 38.01 17.22 -41.71
CA TYR A 121 39.15 17.57 -42.54
C TYR A 121 39.30 16.59 -43.71
N ASP A 122 39.84 17.09 -44.82
CA ASP A 122 40.21 16.24 -45.94
C ASP A 122 41.55 15.51 -45.68
N ARG A 123 41.74 14.37 -46.36
CA ARG A 123 42.96 13.56 -46.22
C ARG A 123 44.23 14.34 -46.48
N THR A 124 44.22 15.24 -47.46
CA THR A 124 45.37 16.09 -47.83
C THR A 124 45.66 17.19 -46.82
N GLU A 125 44.68 17.54 -45.98
CA GLU A 125 44.82 18.53 -44.90
C GLU A 125 45.33 17.89 -43.61
N LEU A 126 45.14 16.58 -43.43
CA LEU A 126 45.60 15.85 -42.25
C LEU A 126 46.94 15.15 -42.45
N VAL A 127 47.13 14.45 -43.57
CA VAL A 127 48.35 13.67 -43.78
C VAL A 127 49.54 14.59 -44.00
N GLY A 128 50.58 14.43 -43.18
CA GLY A 128 51.77 15.28 -43.15
C GLY A 128 51.70 16.41 -42.12
N GLU A 129 50.52 16.68 -41.56
CA GLU A 129 50.35 17.70 -40.52
C GLU A 129 50.55 17.12 -39.12
N HIS A 130 50.92 17.99 -38.18
CA HIS A 130 51.11 17.60 -36.79
C HIS A 130 49.76 17.38 -36.08
N ILE A 131 49.67 16.37 -35.20
CA ILE A 131 48.42 16.00 -34.51
C ILE A 131 47.79 17.14 -33.67
N SER A 132 48.52 18.22 -33.42
CA SER A 132 48.00 19.45 -32.80
C SER A 132 46.95 20.19 -33.65
N LEU A 133 46.76 19.81 -34.92
CA LEU A 133 45.61 20.29 -35.70
C LEU A 133 44.30 19.73 -35.13
N LEU A 134 44.32 18.46 -34.71
CA LEU A 134 43.19 17.71 -34.18
C LEU A 134 43.06 17.78 -32.65
N LEU A 135 44.10 18.19 -31.93
CA LEU A 135 44.14 18.21 -30.46
C LEU A 135 44.69 19.54 -29.95
N ASP A 136 44.18 20.03 -28.82
CA ASP A 136 44.76 21.22 -28.18
C ASP A 136 46.14 20.94 -27.56
N GLY A 137 46.87 22.00 -27.19
CA GLY A 137 48.23 21.86 -26.65
C GLY A 137 48.31 21.09 -25.33
N VAL A 138 47.23 21.06 -24.55
CA VAL A 138 47.15 20.31 -23.28
C VAL A 138 47.03 18.82 -23.58
N ASP A 139 46.14 18.44 -24.48
CA ASP A 139 45.92 17.06 -24.92
C ASP A 139 47.12 16.50 -25.68
N VAL A 140 47.79 17.29 -26.53
CA VAL A 140 49.06 16.89 -27.17
C VAL A 140 50.14 16.59 -26.12
N SER A 141 50.29 17.47 -25.13
CA SER A 141 51.27 17.28 -24.05
C SER A 141 50.94 16.04 -23.20
N ARG A 142 49.65 15.76 -23.00
CA ARG A 142 49.17 14.56 -22.29
C ARG A 142 49.45 13.29 -23.10
N GLY A 143 49.21 13.32 -24.40
CA GLY A 143 49.54 12.24 -25.35
C GLY A 143 51.04 11.93 -25.34
N ASN A 144 51.89 12.94 -25.42
CA ASN A 144 53.35 12.75 -25.39
C ASN A 144 53.84 12.11 -24.08
N ARG A 145 53.28 12.51 -22.93
CA ARG A 145 53.57 11.84 -21.64
C ARG A 145 53.03 10.42 -21.60
N PHE A 146 51.89 10.16 -22.23
CA PHE A 146 51.29 8.83 -22.31
C PHE A 146 52.17 7.87 -23.14
N ILE A 147 52.60 8.29 -24.33
CA ILE A 147 53.49 7.51 -25.22
C ILE A 147 54.83 7.23 -24.52
N LYS A 148 55.43 8.22 -23.85
CA LYS A 148 56.65 8.02 -23.05
C LYS A 148 56.50 6.95 -21.96
N ARG A 149 55.33 6.84 -21.34
CA ARG A 149 55.05 5.80 -20.35
C ARG A 149 54.92 4.42 -20.98
N LEU A 150 54.23 4.30 -22.11
CA LEU A 150 54.14 3.03 -22.85
C LEU A 150 55.54 2.55 -23.26
N LEU A 151 56.41 3.45 -23.75
CA LEU A 151 57.80 3.13 -24.12
C LEU A 151 58.67 2.66 -22.96
N GLN A 152 58.29 2.97 -21.72
CA GLN A 152 59.02 2.62 -20.50
C GLN A 152 58.38 1.46 -19.73
N GLY A 153 57.18 1.03 -20.11
CA GLY A 153 56.42 -0.03 -19.46
C GLY A 153 56.43 -1.33 -20.26
N ASP A 154 55.79 -2.36 -19.69
CA ASP A 154 55.61 -3.67 -20.36
C ASP A 154 54.37 -3.68 -21.29
N GLU A 155 53.61 -2.59 -21.37
CA GLU A 155 52.42 -2.47 -22.21
C GLU A 155 52.70 -1.64 -23.47
N ASP A 156 52.47 -2.23 -24.64
CA ASP A 156 52.63 -1.56 -25.94
C ASP A 156 51.37 -0.79 -26.40
N VAL A 157 50.25 -0.91 -25.66
CA VAL A 157 48.95 -0.31 -26.01
C VAL A 157 48.27 0.23 -24.76
N GLY A 158 47.64 1.39 -24.86
CA GLY A 158 46.76 1.88 -23.80
C GLY A 158 45.74 2.91 -24.27
N LYS A 159 44.97 3.46 -23.33
CA LYS A 159 43.84 4.34 -23.63
C LYS A 159 44.01 5.75 -23.08
N LEU A 160 43.56 6.74 -23.83
CA LEU A 160 43.60 8.15 -23.47
C LEU A 160 42.31 8.84 -23.93
N ARG A 161 41.73 9.68 -23.07
CA ARG A 161 40.60 10.54 -23.44
C ARG A 161 41.10 11.92 -23.83
N SER A 162 40.57 12.47 -24.92
CA SER A 162 40.91 13.80 -25.44
C SER A 162 39.74 14.39 -26.23
N LYS A 163 39.75 15.71 -26.41
CA LYS A 163 38.76 16.40 -27.25
C LYS A 163 39.31 16.56 -28.66
N LEU A 164 38.74 15.85 -29.62
CA LEU A 164 39.07 15.99 -31.03
C LEU A 164 38.50 17.31 -31.55
N LYS A 165 39.35 18.23 -31.99
CA LYS A 165 38.95 19.45 -32.69
C LYS A 165 38.65 19.13 -34.15
N THR A 166 37.49 19.58 -34.61
CA THR A 166 37.03 19.44 -35.99
C THR A 166 37.27 20.72 -36.79
N ALA A 167 37.27 20.64 -38.12
CA ALA A 167 37.50 21.77 -39.01
C ALA A 167 36.45 22.90 -38.85
N ASP A 168 35.21 22.56 -38.48
CA ASP A 168 34.13 23.53 -38.24
C ASP A 168 34.22 24.20 -36.85
N GLY A 169 35.25 23.88 -36.06
CA GLY A 169 35.52 24.45 -34.75
C GLY A 169 34.79 23.77 -33.59
N LYS A 170 33.96 22.74 -33.84
CA LYS A 170 33.41 21.90 -32.77
C LYS A 170 34.49 20.99 -32.21
N GLY A 171 34.29 20.53 -30.98
CA GLY A 171 35.16 19.50 -30.41
C GLY A 171 34.35 18.30 -29.95
N ILE A 172 34.77 17.13 -30.39
CA ILE A 172 34.14 15.83 -30.12
C ILE A 172 34.91 15.15 -28.99
N LEU A 173 34.21 14.70 -27.94
CA LEU A 173 34.85 13.92 -26.88
C LEU A 173 35.13 12.49 -27.35
N CYS A 174 36.41 12.10 -27.35
CA CYS A 174 36.85 10.81 -27.86
C CYS A 174 37.69 10.02 -26.86
N GLU A 175 37.61 8.69 -26.94
CA GLU A 175 38.59 7.76 -26.35
C GLU A 175 39.52 7.25 -27.47
N ALA A 176 40.80 7.60 -27.37
CA ALA A 176 41.87 7.09 -28.22
C ALA A 176 42.51 5.84 -27.58
N ARG A 177 42.57 4.73 -28.32
CA ARG A 177 43.47 3.61 -28.02
C ARG A 177 44.75 3.78 -28.83
N ILE A 178 45.87 3.94 -28.16
CA ILE A 178 47.16 4.24 -28.78
C ILE A 178 48.07 3.03 -28.58
N GLY A 179 48.55 2.48 -29.68
CA GLY A 179 49.58 1.43 -29.72
C GLY A 179 50.91 1.95 -30.26
N LEU A 180 52.01 1.42 -29.75
CA LEU A 180 53.35 1.71 -30.26
C LEU A 180 53.60 0.94 -31.56
N LEU A 181 54.08 1.62 -32.59
CA LEU A 181 54.59 0.98 -33.79
C LEU A 181 56.09 0.81 -33.63
N THR A 182 56.54 -0.44 -33.49
CA THR A 182 57.96 -0.80 -33.37
C THR A 182 58.40 -1.67 -34.55
N HIS A 183 59.63 -1.45 -35.03
CA HIS A 183 60.26 -2.31 -36.02
C HIS A 183 61.66 -2.68 -35.54
N ARG A 184 61.94 -3.98 -35.40
CA ARG A 184 63.22 -4.49 -34.86
C ARG A 184 63.61 -3.83 -33.52
N ASN A 185 62.65 -3.68 -32.61
CA ASN A 185 62.78 -3.02 -31.30
C ASN A 185 63.12 -1.51 -31.33
N GLU A 186 62.92 -0.84 -32.46
CA GLU A 186 63.03 0.61 -32.56
C GLU A 186 61.63 1.23 -32.71
N PHE A 187 61.34 2.27 -31.93
CA PHE A 187 60.09 3.02 -32.01
C PHE A 187 60.01 3.79 -33.32
N ARG A 188 58.95 3.57 -34.10
CA ARG A 188 58.72 4.17 -35.42
C ARG A 188 57.53 5.12 -35.45
N GLY A 189 56.78 5.21 -34.36
CA GLY A 189 55.59 6.06 -34.25
C GLY A 189 54.46 5.36 -33.50
N THR A 190 53.25 5.85 -33.68
CA THR A 190 52.07 5.29 -32.99
C THR A 190 50.94 4.99 -33.96
N VAL A 191 50.11 4.02 -33.61
CA VAL A 191 48.80 3.79 -34.24
C VAL A 191 47.73 4.16 -33.22
N GLY A 192 46.77 4.97 -33.63
CA GLY A 192 45.65 5.39 -32.80
C GLY A 192 44.32 4.94 -33.40
N VAL A 193 43.46 4.40 -32.55
CA VAL A 193 42.04 4.15 -32.84
C VAL A 193 41.21 5.08 -31.97
N LEU A 194 40.46 5.96 -32.58
CA LEU A 194 39.68 7.03 -31.99
C LEU A 194 38.19 6.68 -32.07
N ARG A 195 37.53 6.59 -30.91
CA ARG A 195 36.08 6.36 -30.82
C ARG A 195 35.40 7.57 -30.18
N SER A 196 34.32 8.08 -30.80
CA SER A 196 33.45 9.06 -30.15
C SER A 196 32.75 8.43 -28.95
N ILE A 197 32.72 9.14 -27.82
CA ILE A 197 32.02 8.68 -26.61
C ILE A 197 30.90 9.63 -26.18
N GLU A 198 30.54 10.61 -27.02
CA GLU A 198 29.52 11.61 -26.70
C GLU A 198 28.14 10.99 -26.48
N ASP A 199 27.69 10.11 -27.38
CA ASP A 199 26.42 9.41 -27.23
C ASP A 199 26.41 8.52 -25.99
N HIS A 200 27.54 7.85 -25.72
CA HIS A 200 27.68 7.00 -24.55
C HIS A 200 27.62 7.80 -23.24
N GLU A 201 28.31 8.94 -23.16
CA GLU A 201 28.28 9.80 -21.97
C GLU A 201 26.93 10.53 -21.83
N ARG A 202 26.24 10.87 -22.93
CA ARG A 202 24.86 11.40 -22.90
C ARG A 202 23.89 10.38 -22.32
N ILE A 203 23.87 9.16 -22.84
CA ILE A 203 23.02 8.06 -22.32
C ILE A 203 23.34 7.80 -20.85
N LYS A 204 24.62 7.76 -20.48
CA LYS A 204 25.05 7.54 -19.10
C LYS A 204 24.64 8.67 -18.15
N THR A 205 24.63 9.91 -18.63
CA THR A 205 24.20 11.07 -17.84
C THR A 205 22.68 11.04 -17.66
N ALA A 206 21.92 10.82 -18.73
CA ALA A 206 20.46 10.66 -18.65
C ALA A 206 20.05 9.52 -17.71
N LEU A 207 20.73 8.36 -17.80
CA LEU A 207 20.48 7.23 -16.89
C LEU A 207 20.79 7.56 -15.43
N ARG A 208 21.82 8.38 -15.16
CA ARG A 208 22.13 8.84 -13.80
C ARG A 208 21.08 9.80 -13.27
N GLU A 209 20.60 10.71 -14.10
CA GLU A 209 19.53 11.65 -13.74
C GLU A 209 18.23 10.88 -13.45
N GLN A 210 17.84 9.95 -14.31
CA GLN A 210 16.66 9.09 -14.09
C GLN A 210 16.81 8.24 -12.83
N LYS A 211 17.99 7.64 -12.59
CA LYS A 211 18.26 6.89 -11.35
C LYS A 211 18.15 7.78 -10.11
N GLY A 212 18.62 9.03 -10.19
CA GLY A 212 18.46 10.01 -9.11
C GLY A 212 17.00 10.29 -8.80
N LYS A 213 16.17 10.56 -9.82
CA LYS A 213 14.72 10.75 -9.63
C LYS A 213 14.06 9.56 -8.92
N ILE A 214 14.40 8.32 -9.29
CA ILE A 214 13.85 7.11 -8.64
C ILE A 214 14.26 7.03 -7.16
N GLU A 215 15.52 7.35 -6.85
CA GLU A 215 16.02 7.37 -5.47
C GLU A 215 15.26 8.41 -4.62
N ASP A 216 15.08 9.63 -5.16
CA ASP A 216 14.34 10.71 -4.49
C ASP A 216 12.85 10.34 -4.31
N LEU A 217 12.21 9.71 -5.29
CA LEU A 217 10.82 9.24 -5.19
C LEU A 217 10.64 8.18 -4.09
N HIS A 218 11.63 7.31 -3.89
CA HIS A 218 11.60 6.34 -2.79
C HIS A 218 11.80 7.00 -1.41
N GLU A 219 12.52 8.11 -1.33
CA GLU A 219 12.62 8.92 -0.11
C GLU A 219 11.26 9.55 0.24
N ILE A 220 10.60 10.15 -0.76
CA ILE A 220 9.24 10.70 -0.63
C ILE A 220 8.25 9.63 -0.15
N ALA A 221 8.37 8.38 -0.60
CA ALA A 221 7.52 7.29 -0.13
C ALA A 221 7.58 7.11 1.40
N SER A 222 8.75 7.31 2.00
CA SER A 222 8.92 7.21 3.45
C SER A 222 8.27 8.40 4.17
N GLU A 223 8.35 9.59 3.59
CA GLU A 223 7.69 10.80 4.09
C GLU A 223 6.15 10.69 3.99
N MET A 224 5.61 10.17 2.88
CA MET A 224 4.17 9.88 2.72
C MET A 224 3.67 8.92 3.80
N MET A 225 4.49 7.94 4.17
CA MET A 225 4.19 7.03 5.28
C MET A 225 4.30 7.70 6.67
N ALA A 226 4.78 8.92 6.80
CA ALA A 226 4.71 9.67 8.06
C ALA A 226 3.44 10.55 8.17
N CYS A 227 2.83 10.92 7.04
CA CYS A 227 1.63 11.75 6.99
C CYS A 227 0.45 11.14 7.76
N GLN A 228 -0.40 12.00 8.33
CA GLN A 228 -1.56 11.61 9.13
C GLN A 228 -2.89 11.90 8.42
N THR A 229 -2.87 12.66 7.33
CA THR A 229 -4.06 13.04 6.58
C THR A 229 -3.90 12.80 5.08
N ALA A 230 -5.03 12.65 4.38
CA ALA A 230 -5.03 12.53 2.93
C ALA A 230 -4.53 13.81 2.23
N ASP A 231 -4.84 14.99 2.79
CA ASP A 231 -4.43 16.28 2.23
C ASP A 231 -2.90 16.43 2.24
N GLU A 232 -2.23 16.11 3.36
CA GLU A 232 -0.75 16.11 3.44
C GLU A 232 -0.11 15.18 2.40
N ILE A 233 -0.71 14.01 2.14
CA ILE A 233 -0.22 13.06 1.13
C ILE A 233 -0.40 13.62 -0.28
N CYS A 234 -1.51 14.29 -0.55
CA CYS A 234 -1.78 14.91 -1.85
C CYS A 234 -0.81 16.08 -2.10
N GLU A 235 -0.59 16.94 -1.11
CA GLU A 235 0.39 18.04 -1.17
C GLU A 235 1.79 17.49 -1.47
N LEU A 236 2.24 16.50 -0.71
CA LEU A 236 3.56 15.89 -0.91
C LEU A 236 3.70 15.20 -2.28
N THR A 237 2.61 14.63 -2.80
CA THR A 237 2.58 14.04 -4.16
C THR A 237 2.82 15.12 -5.22
N VAL A 238 2.13 16.26 -5.11
CA VAL A 238 2.31 17.39 -6.03
C VAL A 238 3.70 18.01 -5.88
N ASP A 239 4.19 18.19 -4.65
CA ASP A 239 5.53 18.72 -4.39
C ASP A 239 6.62 17.83 -5.00
N ALA A 240 6.45 16.50 -4.95
CA ALA A 240 7.36 15.55 -5.59
C ALA A 240 7.30 15.66 -7.13
N ALA A 241 6.10 15.76 -7.71
CA ALA A 241 5.95 15.97 -9.15
C ALA A 241 6.58 17.29 -9.62
N GLU A 242 6.42 18.37 -8.86
CA GLU A 242 7.00 19.68 -9.18
C GLU A 242 8.53 19.70 -8.99
N SER A 243 9.02 19.20 -7.85
CA SER A 243 10.44 19.34 -7.47
C SER A 243 11.33 18.25 -8.04
N ILE A 244 10.86 17.01 -8.18
CA ILE A 244 11.65 15.86 -8.66
C ILE A 244 11.39 15.62 -10.15
N LEU A 245 10.12 15.54 -10.54
CA LEU A 245 9.75 15.27 -11.94
C LEU A 245 9.84 16.51 -12.83
N LYS A 246 9.82 17.71 -12.23
CA LYS A 246 9.86 19.03 -12.92
C LYS A 246 8.60 19.31 -13.72
N PHE A 247 7.45 18.91 -13.19
CA PHE A 247 6.15 19.21 -13.78
C PHE A 247 5.61 20.54 -13.23
N ASP A 248 5.66 21.58 -14.05
CA ASP A 248 5.26 22.93 -13.65
C ASP A 248 3.75 23.05 -13.39
N ILE A 249 2.93 22.25 -14.08
CA ILE A 249 1.46 22.30 -14.00
C ILE A 249 0.98 20.89 -13.67
N CYS A 250 0.71 20.62 -12.40
CA CYS A 250 0.13 19.35 -11.99
C CYS A 250 -0.81 19.50 -10.79
N GLY A 251 -1.63 18.49 -10.57
CA GLY A 251 -2.59 18.46 -9.47
C GLY A 251 -3.07 17.05 -9.15
N VAL A 252 -3.56 16.89 -7.93
CA VAL A 252 -4.19 15.66 -7.42
C VAL A 252 -5.63 15.99 -7.07
N ASP A 253 -6.55 15.20 -7.64
CA ASP A 253 -7.96 15.25 -7.31
C ASP A 253 -8.42 13.90 -6.76
N LEU A 254 -9.13 13.91 -5.63
CA LEU A 254 -9.74 12.70 -5.07
C LEU A 254 -11.19 12.53 -5.52
N ALA A 255 -11.63 11.28 -5.68
CA ALA A 255 -12.97 10.95 -6.11
C ALA A 255 -13.95 10.97 -4.91
N GLU A 256 -14.89 11.91 -4.91
CA GLU A 256 -15.94 12.03 -3.89
C GLU A 256 -17.30 12.22 -4.56
N ASP A 257 -18.29 11.39 -4.18
CA ASP A 257 -19.67 11.44 -4.69
C ASP A 257 -19.79 11.47 -6.23
N GLY A 258 -18.86 10.79 -6.94
CA GLY A 258 -18.84 10.72 -8.41
C GLY A 258 -18.21 11.94 -9.10
N TYR A 259 -17.53 12.81 -8.34
CA TYR A 259 -16.80 13.96 -8.86
C TYR A 259 -15.34 13.93 -8.41
N PHE A 260 -14.46 14.51 -9.22
CA PHE A 260 -13.09 14.81 -8.82
C PHE A 260 -13.06 16.11 -8.01
N ILE A 261 -12.55 16.02 -6.79
CA ILE A 261 -12.41 17.12 -5.83
C ILE A 261 -10.92 17.44 -5.70
N PRO A 262 -10.50 18.67 -6.04
CA PRO A 262 -9.09 19.05 -5.97
C PRO A 262 -8.60 19.04 -4.53
N LYS A 263 -7.44 18.41 -4.30
CA LYS A 263 -6.79 18.37 -2.98
C LYS A 263 -5.47 19.11 -2.95
N ALA A 264 -4.69 19.04 -4.02
CA ALA A 264 -3.42 19.74 -4.14
C ALA A 264 -3.12 20.12 -5.59
N ILE A 265 -2.45 21.25 -5.79
CA ILE A 265 -2.08 21.80 -7.09
C ILE A 265 -0.68 22.40 -7.03
N SER A 266 0.07 22.32 -8.13
CA SER A 266 1.45 22.86 -8.20
C SER A 266 1.46 24.37 -8.18
N THR A 267 2.61 24.96 -7.83
CA THR A 267 2.73 26.43 -7.75
C THR A 267 2.54 27.13 -9.09
N GLY A 268 2.80 26.44 -10.20
CA GLY A 268 2.60 26.94 -11.56
C GLY A 268 1.14 26.95 -12.03
N MET A 269 0.21 26.37 -11.25
CA MET A 269 -1.21 26.36 -11.54
C MET A 269 -1.93 27.56 -10.90
N THR A 270 -2.88 28.17 -11.62
CA THR A 270 -3.70 29.29 -11.11
C THR A 270 -5.08 28.76 -10.70
N ASP A 271 -5.60 29.23 -9.56
CA ASP A 271 -6.84 28.76 -8.91
C ASP A 271 -8.10 28.91 -9.81
N ASP A 272 -8.04 29.85 -10.76
CA ASP A 272 -9.10 30.20 -11.70
C ASP A 272 -9.38 29.11 -12.77
N GLY A 273 -8.55 28.05 -12.81
CA GLY A 273 -8.51 27.03 -13.85
C GLY A 273 -9.16 25.68 -13.50
N TYR A 274 -9.95 25.58 -12.43
CA TYR A 274 -10.56 24.31 -12.03
C TYR A 274 -12.02 24.18 -12.48
N THR A 275 -12.29 23.16 -13.30
CA THR A 275 -13.65 22.75 -13.65
C THR A 275 -14.02 21.49 -12.87
N LYS A 276 -15.16 21.51 -12.18
CA LYS A 276 -15.69 20.34 -11.48
C LYS A 276 -15.98 19.24 -12.50
N LEU A 277 -15.17 18.18 -12.50
CA LEU A 277 -15.25 17.09 -13.45
C LEU A 277 -15.89 15.85 -12.81
N ARG A 278 -16.72 15.13 -13.56
CA ARG A 278 -17.25 13.84 -13.12
C ARG A 278 -16.21 12.74 -13.30
N THR A 279 -16.27 11.72 -12.46
CA THR A 279 -15.35 10.56 -12.51
C THR A 279 -15.52 9.68 -13.76
N ASP A 280 -16.54 9.94 -14.59
CA ASP A 280 -16.82 9.24 -15.83
C ASP A 280 -16.64 10.10 -17.09
N GLN A 281 -16.00 11.27 -16.96
CA GLN A 281 -15.85 12.23 -18.07
C GLN A 281 -14.39 12.51 -18.44
N GLY A 282 -14.18 12.62 -19.75
CA GLY A 282 -12.91 13.00 -20.35
C GLY A 282 -11.76 12.04 -20.06
N VAL A 283 -10.55 12.53 -20.30
CA VAL A 283 -9.31 11.74 -20.12
C VAL A 283 -9.13 11.31 -18.66
N ALA A 284 -9.40 12.20 -17.70
CA ALA A 284 -9.32 11.87 -16.27
C ALA A 284 -10.26 10.73 -15.87
N GLY A 285 -11.53 10.79 -16.29
CA GLY A 285 -12.50 9.75 -15.98
C GLY A 285 -12.11 8.40 -16.60
N ARG A 286 -11.60 8.42 -17.84
CA ARG A 286 -11.10 7.21 -18.52
C ARG A 286 -9.91 6.58 -17.79
N SER A 287 -8.91 7.39 -17.43
CA SER A 287 -7.75 6.93 -16.64
C SER A 287 -8.17 6.36 -15.28
N TYR A 288 -9.10 7.03 -14.60
CA TYR A 288 -9.63 6.60 -13.29
C TYR A 288 -10.39 5.28 -13.37
N GLN A 289 -11.32 5.13 -14.33
CA GLN A 289 -12.14 3.93 -14.46
C GLN A 289 -11.35 2.70 -14.92
N ASN A 290 -10.33 2.91 -15.74
CA ASN A 290 -9.51 1.81 -16.26
C ASN A 290 -8.29 1.50 -15.38
N HIS A 291 -7.98 2.35 -14.40
CA HIS A 291 -6.75 2.30 -13.61
C HIS A 291 -5.49 2.32 -14.47
N GLU A 292 -5.46 3.22 -15.46
CA GLU A 292 -4.39 3.32 -16.45
C GLU A 292 -3.83 4.75 -16.52
N THR A 293 -2.56 4.84 -16.94
CA THR A 293 -1.91 6.12 -17.27
C THR A 293 -2.15 6.45 -18.74
N CYS A 294 -2.59 7.67 -19.01
CA CYS A 294 -2.81 8.20 -20.35
C CYS A 294 -1.86 9.36 -20.60
N VAL A 295 -1.07 9.28 -21.68
CA VAL A 295 -0.18 10.35 -22.14
C VAL A 295 -0.66 10.82 -23.51
N LEU A 296 -0.88 12.12 -23.64
CA LEU A 296 -1.31 12.78 -24.87
C LEU A 296 -0.27 13.81 -25.31
N ASP A 297 0.25 13.63 -26.52
CA ASP A 297 1.22 14.56 -27.12
C ASP A 297 0.57 15.91 -27.45
N ASP A 298 -0.64 15.90 -28.02
CA ASP A 298 -1.46 17.10 -28.25
C ASP A 298 -2.93 16.85 -27.86
N VAL A 299 -3.42 17.49 -26.80
CA VAL A 299 -4.81 17.38 -26.31
C VAL A 299 -5.85 17.77 -27.35
N ARG A 300 -5.50 18.52 -28.40
CA ARG A 300 -6.44 18.91 -29.45
C ARG A 300 -6.70 17.80 -30.45
N GLU A 301 -5.87 16.76 -30.45
CA GLU A 301 -6.05 15.57 -31.28
C GLU A 301 -7.02 14.57 -30.66
N GLU A 302 -7.30 14.70 -29.36
CA GLU A 302 -8.25 13.85 -28.65
C GLU A 302 -9.64 14.48 -28.56
N ALA A 303 -10.65 13.72 -29.01
CA ALA A 303 -12.02 14.22 -29.11
C ALA A 303 -12.70 14.43 -27.74
N ASP A 304 -12.27 13.69 -26.72
CA ASP A 304 -12.79 13.77 -25.35
C ASP A 304 -11.88 14.57 -24.40
N ALA A 305 -10.78 15.12 -24.92
CA ALA A 305 -9.96 16.06 -24.19
C ALA A 305 -10.57 17.48 -24.26
N ALA A 306 -10.90 18.02 -23.10
CA ALA A 306 -11.40 19.40 -22.95
C ALA A 306 -10.47 20.15 -21.99
N PRO A 307 -9.32 20.68 -22.48
CA PRO A 307 -8.36 21.34 -21.61
C PRO A 307 -9.01 22.60 -21.00
N VAL A 308 -8.85 22.77 -19.69
CA VAL A 308 -9.47 23.90 -18.98
C VAL A 308 -8.85 25.23 -19.43
N GLN A 309 -7.59 25.20 -19.86
CA GLN A 309 -6.93 26.33 -20.51
C GLN A 309 -6.55 25.96 -21.94
N ALA A 310 -6.91 26.82 -22.90
CA ALA A 310 -6.60 26.62 -24.32
C ALA A 310 -5.09 26.59 -24.63
N GLU A 311 -4.25 27.05 -23.70
CA GLU A 311 -2.80 27.04 -23.80
C GLU A 311 -2.19 25.66 -23.55
N TYR A 312 -2.91 24.74 -22.90
CA TYR A 312 -2.40 23.40 -22.64
C TYR A 312 -2.38 22.58 -23.92
N ARG A 313 -1.25 21.93 -24.16
CA ARG A 313 -0.94 21.18 -25.37
C ARG A 313 -0.70 19.72 -25.08
N SER A 314 0.12 19.33 -24.11
CA SER A 314 0.22 17.92 -23.71
C SER A 314 -0.42 17.67 -22.35
N LEU A 315 -0.79 16.41 -22.10
CA LEU A 315 -1.42 15.96 -20.85
C LEU A 315 -0.90 14.57 -20.46
N LEU A 316 -0.60 14.39 -19.19
CA LEU A 316 -0.41 13.10 -18.53
C LEU A 316 -1.51 12.97 -17.47
N SER A 317 -2.31 11.90 -17.53
CA SER A 317 -3.40 11.63 -16.60
C SER A 317 -3.28 10.21 -16.07
N ALA A 318 -3.08 10.05 -14.76
CA ALA A 318 -2.80 8.76 -14.14
C ALA A 318 -3.68 8.50 -12.91
N SER A 319 -4.14 7.25 -12.75
CA SER A 319 -5.00 6.83 -11.64
C SER A 319 -4.21 6.70 -10.33
N ILE A 320 -4.82 7.17 -9.23
CA ILE A 320 -4.37 6.95 -7.86
C ILE A 320 -5.19 5.81 -7.25
N GLY A 321 -5.14 4.64 -7.90
CA GLY A 321 -6.00 3.51 -7.58
C GLY A 321 -7.49 3.87 -7.66
N GLU A 322 -8.25 3.52 -6.61
CA GLU A 322 -9.68 3.86 -6.50
C GLU A 322 -9.92 5.25 -5.87
N GLU A 323 -8.86 5.89 -5.37
CA GLU A 323 -8.96 7.10 -4.54
C GLU A 323 -9.09 8.37 -5.38
N GLY A 324 -8.50 8.43 -6.58
CA GLY A 324 -8.48 9.66 -7.37
C GLY A 324 -7.66 9.62 -8.64
N ILE A 325 -7.32 10.81 -9.14
CA ILE A 325 -6.55 11.03 -10.36
C ILE A 325 -5.43 12.06 -10.10
N PHE A 326 -4.31 11.84 -10.77
CA PHE A 326 -3.24 12.82 -10.93
C PHE A 326 -3.27 13.35 -12.36
N GLN A 327 -3.14 14.66 -12.52
CA GLN A 327 -3.03 15.29 -13.83
C GLN A 327 -1.79 16.18 -13.90
N ALA A 328 -1.03 16.06 -14.98
CA ALA A 328 0.05 16.99 -15.33
C ALA A 328 -0.16 17.52 -16.75
N GLY A 329 -0.02 18.82 -16.94
CA GLY A 329 -0.18 19.50 -18.22
C GLY A 329 1.09 20.24 -18.64
N SER A 330 1.23 20.50 -19.94
CA SER A 330 2.25 21.43 -20.45
C SER A 330 1.70 22.28 -21.58
N ARG A 331 2.32 23.44 -21.81
CA ARG A 331 2.03 24.30 -22.97
C ARG A 331 2.75 23.84 -24.25
N ASP A 332 3.67 22.90 -24.13
CA ASP A 332 4.40 22.32 -25.25
C ASP A 332 3.76 21.01 -25.73
N VAL A 333 3.90 20.72 -27.02
CA VAL A 333 3.44 19.45 -27.62
C VAL A 333 4.46 18.36 -27.32
N GLY A 334 4.00 17.17 -26.93
CA GLY A 334 4.86 16.02 -26.65
C GLY A 334 5.83 16.27 -25.49
N ALA A 335 5.40 17.04 -24.48
CA ALA A 335 6.26 17.37 -23.33
C ALA A 335 6.44 16.21 -22.35
N PHE A 336 5.60 15.17 -22.44
CA PHE A 336 5.64 13.99 -21.60
C PHE A 336 5.97 12.77 -22.46
N ASP A 337 6.90 11.96 -21.99
CA ASP A 337 7.22 10.70 -22.64
C ASP A 337 6.81 9.48 -21.79
N ARG A 338 7.26 8.30 -22.21
CA ARG A 338 7.00 7.06 -21.50
C ARG A 338 7.75 6.97 -20.17
N ASP A 339 8.96 7.53 -20.09
CA ASP A 339 9.76 7.49 -18.88
C ASP A 339 9.12 8.39 -17.80
N ASP A 340 8.53 9.52 -18.20
CA ASP A 340 7.71 10.37 -17.32
C ASP A 340 6.50 9.62 -16.76
N ALA A 341 5.78 8.87 -17.61
CA ALA A 341 4.66 8.04 -17.17
C ALA A 341 5.08 6.97 -16.16
N GLU A 342 6.21 6.29 -16.40
CA GLU A 342 6.75 5.27 -15.48
C GLU A 342 7.15 5.88 -14.11
N LEU A 343 7.70 7.10 -14.10
CA LEU A 343 8.02 7.82 -12.85
C LEU A 343 6.77 8.29 -12.09
N VAL A 344 5.74 8.75 -12.81
CA VAL A 344 4.45 9.09 -12.20
C VAL A 344 3.79 7.85 -11.61
N GLU A 345 3.77 6.72 -12.33
CA GLU A 345 3.22 5.47 -11.82
C GLU A 345 3.91 5.02 -10.53
N LEU A 346 5.23 5.18 -10.44
CA LEU A 346 5.97 4.90 -9.21
C LEU A 346 5.54 5.81 -8.06
N LEU A 347 5.48 7.13 -8.30
CA LEU A 347 5.02 8.10 -7.31
C LEU A 347 3.61 7.78 -6.83
N LEU A 348 2.67 7.57 -7.75
CA LEU A 348 1.27 7.30 -7.43
C LEU A 348 1.05 5.93 -6.80
N SER A 349 1.92 4.96 -7.05
CA SER A 349 1.92 3.71 -6.31
C SER A 349 2.18 3.95 -4.82
N HIS A 350 3.08 4.87 -4.47
CA HIS A 350 3.35 5.25 -3.08
C HIS A 350 2.20 6.08 -2.51
N THR A 351 1.67 7.04 -3.26
CA THR A 351 0.50 7.83 -2.89
C THR A 351 -0.71 6.95 -2.57
N THR A 352 -1.02 5.98 -3.45
CA THR A 352 -2.17 5.07 -3.29
C THR A 352 -2.08 4.25 -2.00
N GLU A 353 -0.90 3.70 -1.71
CA GLU A 353 -0.68 2.91 -0.48
C GLU A 353 -0.83 3.78 0.77
N ALA A 354 -0.27 4.99 0.75
CA ALA A 354 -0.38 5.94 1.86
C ALA A 354 -1.84 6.37 2.10
N LEU A 355 -2.61 6.67 1.05
CA LEU A 355 -4.03 7.03 1.15
C LEU A 355 -4.87 5.87 1.71
N ARG A 356 -4.69 4.65 1.19
CA ARG A 356 -5.38 3.45 1.69
C ARG A 356 -5.14 3.20 3.17
N ARG A 357 -3.93 3.47 3.65
CA ARG A 357 -3.60 3.38 5.07
C ARG A 357 -4.41 4.37 5.90
N ILE A 358 -4.44 5.64 5.50
CA ILE A 358 -5.23 6.68 6.20
C ILE A 358 -6.71 6.32 6.23
N HIS A 359 -7.26 5.88 5.10
CA HIS A 359 -8.65 5.42 5.03
C HIS A 359 -8.90 4.25 5.99
N SER A 360 -8.04 3.23 5.97
CA SER A 360 -8.18 2.04 6.83
C SER A 360 -8.11 2.38 8.33
N GLN A 361 -7.18 3.26 8.72
CA GLN A 361 -7.05 3.71 10.10
C GLN A 361 -8.27 4.52 10.55
N THR A 362 -8.77 5.40 9.68
CA THR A 362 -9.95 6.24 9.96
C THR A 362 -11.19 5.37 10.11
N ALA A 363 -11.42 4.44 9.18
CA ALA A 363 -12.53 3.49 9.23
C ALA A 363 -12.49 2.60 10.49
N LEU A 364 -11.30 2.11 10.88
CA LEU A 364 -11.13 1.35 12.12
C LEU A 364 -11.50 2.20 13.33
N ARG A 365 -10.98 3.42 13.42
CA ARG A 365 -11.25 4.34 14.52
C ARG A 365 -12.74 4.68 14.63
N GLU A 366 -13.40 5.03 13.53
CA GLU A 366 -14.84 5.33 13.50
C GLU A 366 -15.68 4.12 13.93
N SER A 367 -15.29 2.93 13.47
CA SER A 367 -15.93 1.67 13.85
C SER A 367 -15.79 1.41 15.36
N GLU A 368 -14.58 1.57 15.91
CA GLU A 368 -14.32 1.44 17.34
C GLU A 368 -15.10 2.46 18.18
N GLU A 369 -15.11 3.73 17.77
CA GLU A 369 -15.85 4.80 18.44
C GLU A 369 -17.37 4.54 18.39
N LYS A 370 -17.88 4.05 17.26
CA LYS A 370 -19.28 3.65 17.10
C LYS A 370 -19.64 2.50 18.04
N TYR A 371 -18.86 1.42 18.07
CA TYR A 371 -19.11 0.29 18.98
C TYR A 371 -19.00 0.70 20.44
N ARG A 372 -17.98 1.49 20.80
CA ARG A 372 -17.81 2.03 22.16
C ARG A 372 -19.04 2.84 22.57
N THR A 373 -19.51 3.74 21.72
CA THR A 373 -20.71 4.55 21.99
C THR A 373 -21.94 3.69 22.20
N LEU A 374 -22.18 2.69 21.34
CA LEU A 374 -23.33 1.78 21.47
C LEU A 374 -23.31 0.98 22.78
N VAL A 375 -22.14 0.48 23.18
CA VAL A 375 -22.00 -0.31 24.42
C VAL A 375 -22.11 0.57 25.67
N GLU A 376 -21.48 1.75 25.66
CA GLU A 376 -21.52 2.69 26.79
C GLU A 376 -22.91 3.29 27.02
N GLN A 377 -23.72 3.48 25.97
CA GLN A 377 -25.08 4.00 26.06
C GLN A 377 -26.17 2.91 26.18
N SER A 378 -25.77 1.64 26.32
CA SER A 378 -26.73 0.54 26.52
C SER A 378 -27.51 0.70 27.82
N HIS A 379 -28.81 0.37 27.77
CA HIS A 379 -29.68 0.34 28.96
C HIS A 379 -29.42 -0.86 29.87
N ASP A 380 -28.80 -1.91 29.33
CA ASP A 380 -28.37 -3.09 30.07
C ASP A 380 -26.91 -2.88 30.53
N ALA A 381 -26.62 -3.35 31.74
CA ALA A 381 -25.27 -3.38 32.29
C ALA A 381 -24.47 -4.48 31.58
N ILE A 382 -23.50 -4.10 30.75
CA ILE A 382 -22.67 -5.01 29.95
C ILE A 382 -21.29 -5.10 30.59
N TYR A 383 -20.81 -6.32 30.79
CA TYR A 383 -19.52 -6.57 31.42
C TYR A 383 -18.84 -7.80 30.84
N ILE A 384 -17.51 -7.81 30.88
CA ILE A 384 -16.68 -8.98 30.57
C ILE A 384 -15.90 -9.30 31.84
N TYR A 385 -15.84 -10.57 32.23
CA TYR A 385 -15.03 -11.02 33.34
C TYR A 385 -14.20 -12.26 33.00
N ARG A 386 -13.02 -12.33 33.62
CA ARG A 386 -12.06 -13.45 33.55
C ARG A 386 -11.43 -13.61 34.92
N ASP A 387 -11.18 -14.85 35.36
CA ASP A 387 -10.60 -15.16 36.67
C ASP A 387 -11.30 -14.43 37.83
N ASP A 388 -12.64 -14.41 37.76
CA ASP A 388 -13.53 -13.75 38.73
C ASP A 388 -13.37 -12.23 38.85
N LYS A 389 -12.64 -11.57 37.95
CA LYS A 389 -12.46 -10.12 37.88
C LYS A 389 -13.04 -9.53 36.61
N PHE A 390 -13.51 -8.29 36.69
CA PHE A 390 -13.97 -7.57 35.51
C PHE A 390 -12.78 -7.18 34.63
N ALA A 391 -12.86 -7.53 33.35
CA ALA A 391 -11.95 -7.06 32.31
C ALA A 391 -12.53 -5.82 31.58
N PHE A 392 -13.86 -5.75 31.51
CA PHE A 392 -14.58 -4.62 30.92
C PHE A 392 -15.92 -4.44 31.64
N VAL A 393 -16.35 -3.18 31.80
CA VAL A 393 -17.69 -2.81 32.27
C VAL A 393 -18.13 -1.59 31.49
N ASN A 394 -19.38 -1.52 31.04
CA ASN A 394 -19.94 -0.28 30.50
C ASN A 394 -20.40 0.65 31.64
N ARG A 395 -20.69 1.91 31.31
CA ARG A 395 -21.22 2.90 32.25
C ARG A 395 -22.41 2.38 33.06
N ARG A 396 -23.30 1.61 32.44
CA ARG A 396 -24.52 1.12 33.08
C ARG A 396 -24.25 0.15 34.24
N VAL A 397 -23.18 -0.64 34.18
CA VAL A 397 -22.73 -1.47 35.32
C VAL A 397 -22.41 -0.57 36.52
N CYS A 398 -21.62 0.48 36.32
CA CYS A 398 -21.23 1.41 37.38
C CYS A 398 -22.47 2.07 38.04
N GLU A 399 -23.45 2.49 37.24
CA GLU A 399 -24.71 3.05 37.75
C GLU A 399 -25.55 2.01 38.54
N LEU A 400 -25.53 0.76 38.10
CA LEU A 400 -26.27 -0.33 38.73
C LEU A 400 -25.71 -0.73 40.10
N ILE A 401 -24.40 -0.63 40.32
CA ILE A 401 -23.77 -1.10 41.57
C ILE A 401 -23.15 0.02 42.40
N GLY A 402 -22.98 1.22 41.85
CA GLY A 402 -22.48 2.40 42.56
C GLY A 402 -20.96 2.50 42.72
N TYR A 403 -20.22 1.54 42.16
CA TYR A 403 -18.75 1.58 42.10
C TYR A 403 -18.28 2.18 40.78
N ASP A 404 -17.12 2.84 40.80
CA ASP A 404 -16.50 3.29 39.56
C ASP A 404 -15.80 2.15 38.81
N ARG A 405 -15.42 2.40 37.55
CA ARG A 405 -14.80 1.38 36.69
C ARG A 405 -13.48 0.87 37.27
N THR A 406 -12.65 1.74 37.84
CA THR A 406 -11.34 1.35 38.38
C THR A 406 -11.49 0.47 39.61
N GLU A 407 -12.40 0.81 40.52
CA GLU A 407 -12.78 -0.03 41.66
C GLU A 407 -13.25 -1.40 41.19
N LEU A 408 -14.18 -1.44 40.23
CA LEU A 408 -14.76 -2.68 39.74
C LEU A 408 -13.76 -3.63 39.09
N THR A 409 -12.77 -3.09 38.39
CA THR A 409 -11.73 -3.90 37.72
C THR A 409 -10.85 -4.63 38.74
N GLU A 410 -10.69 -4.07 39.94
CA GLU A 410 -9.90 -4.67 41.02
C GLU A 410 -10.69 -5.64 41.89
N MET A 411 -12.02 -5.44 41.95
CA MET A 411 -12.94 -6.25 42.76
C MET A 411 -13.16 -7.65 42.19
N ASN A 412 -13.47 -8.58 43.09
CA ASN A 412 -13.98 -9.89 42.71
C ASN A 412 -15.49 -9.81 42.42
N LEU A 413 -15.93 -10.26 41.25
CA LEU A 413 -17.33 -10.25 40.81
C LEU A 413 -18.28 -10.90 41.85
N TRP A 414 -17.83 -11.96 42.54
CA TRP A 414 -18.66 -12.67 43.51
C TRP A 414 -19.01 -11.83 44.74
N GLU A 415 -18.25 -10.78 45.03
CA GLU A 415 -18.51 -9.88 46.15
C GLU A 415 -19.79 -9.06 45.93
N LEU A 416 -20.10 -8.74 44.67
CA LEU A 416 -21.30 -8.02 44.26
C LEU A 416 -22.57 -8.87 44.31
N ILE A 417 -22.45 -10.20 44.30
CA ILE A 417 -23.60 -11.10 44.45
C ILE A 417 -23.96 -11.22 45.93
N HIS A 418 -25.27 -11.14 46.23
CA HIS A 418 -25.78 -11.28 47.59
C HIS A 418 -25.29 -12.59 48.24
N PRO A 419 -24.81 -12.57 49.51
CA PRO A 419 -24.19 -13.73 50.16
C PRO A 419 -24.96 -15.05 50.02
N ASP A 420 -26.28 -15.03 50.26
CA ASP A 420 -27.17 -16.20 50.14
C ASP A 420 -27.21 -16.82 48.73
N GLU A 421 -26.83 -16.07 47.70
CA GLU A 421 -26.96 -16.50 46.30
C GLU A 421 -25.61 -16.86 45.66
N ARG A 422 -24.49 -16.53 46.29
CA ARG A 422 -23.14 -16.72 45.73
C ARG A 422 -22.89 -18.16 45.28
N GLU A 423 -23.19 -19.14 46.12
CA GLU A 423 -22.98 -20.56 45.81
C GLU A 423 -23.88 -21.06 44.67
N ARG A 424 -25.11 -20.54 44.58
CA ARG A 424 -26.03 -20.84 43.48
C ARG A 424 -25.48 -20.29 42.16
N VAL A 425 -25.08 -19.02 42.14
CA VAL A 425 -24.56 -18.36 40.93
C VAL A 425 -23.22 -18.96 40.49
N LYS A 426 -22.31 -19.29 41.42
CA LYS A 426 -21.06 -20.00 41.11
C LYS A 426 -21.30 -21.37 40.48
N ARG A 427 -22.34 -22.10 40.92
CA ARG A 427 -22.72 -23.38 40.32
C ARG A 427 -23.17 -23.19 38.87
N ILE A 428 -24.01 -22.19 38.62
CA ILE A 428 -24.46 -21.83 37.25
C ILE A 428 -23.25 -21.50 36.37
N ALA A 429 -22.28 -20.72 36.87
CA ALA A 429 -21.06 -20.41 36.13
C ALA A 429 -20.24 -21.67 35.78
N ARG A 430 -20.08 -22.62 36.73
CA ARG A 430 -19.36 -23.89 36.49
C ARG A 430 -20.09 -24.80 35.48
N GLU A 431 -21.41 -24.84 35.53
CA GLU A 431 -22.23 -25.60 34.56
C GLU A 431 -22.10 -25.00 33.16
N ARG A 432 -22.06 -23.68 33.06
CA ARG A 432 -21.85 -22.96 31.80
C ARG A 432 -20.53 -23.32 31.12
N SER A 433 -19.42 -23.32 31.87
CA SER A 433 -18.10 -23.73 31.35
C SER A 433 -18.02 -25.20 30.94
N ARG A 434 -19.02 -26.02 31.31
CA ARG A 434 -19.14 -27.42 30.88
C ARG A 434 -20.10 -27.60 29.70
N GLY A 435 -20.60 -26.50 29.12
CA GLY A 435 -21.54 -26.51 27.99
C GLY A 435 -23.02 -26.62 28.38
N ASN A 436 -23.37 -26.73 29.67
CA ASN A 436 -24.76 -26.80 30.13
C ASN A 436 -25.28 -25.40 30.43
N HIS A 437 -26.19 -24.86 29.60
CA HIS A 437 -26.65 -23.46 29.70
C HIS A 437 -28.14 -23.35 30.07
N PRO A 438 -28.47 -22.79 31.26
CA PRO A 438 -29.62 -21.91 31.37
C PRO A 438 -29.23 -20.55 30.75
N PRO A 439 -29.88 -20.08 29.67
CA PRO A 439 -29.49 -18.84 28.98
C PRO A 439 -29.75 -17.57 29.80
N HIS A 440 -30.50 -17.70 30.90
CA HIS A 440 -30.97 -16.59 31.71
C HIS A 440 -31.17 -17.03 33.15
N TYR A 441 -30.65 -16.25 34.10
CA TYR A 441 -30.93 -16.45 35.53
C TYR A 441 -31.07 -15.09 36.21
N ASP A 442 -31.88 -15.02 37.24
CA ASP A 442 -31.96 -13.86 38.11
C ASP A 442 -31.08 -14.05 39.35
N ALA A 443 -30.54 -12.96 39.88
CA ALA A 443 -29.86 -12.95 41.17
C ALA A 443 -30.00 -11.59 41.86
N ARG A 444 -29.82 -11.60 43.18
CA ARG A 444 -29.69 -10.39 43.99
C ARG A 444 -28.24 -9.92 43.97
N VAL A 445 -28.05 -8.63 43.69
CA VAL A 445 -26.77 -7.94 43.79
C VAL A 445 -26.81 -6.93 44.92
N VAL A 446 -25.64 -6.64 45.48
CA VAL A 446 -25.46 -5.67 46.55
C VAL A 446 -24.67 -4.48 46.00
N THR A 447 -25.19 -3.28 46.18
CA THR A 447 -24.52 -2.04 45.75
C THR A 447 -23.45 -1.60 46.76
N LYS A 448 -22.65 -0.60 46.40
CA LYS A 448 -21.68 0.05 47.29
C LYS A 448 -22.29 0.57 48.59
N ASP A 449 -23.52 1.05 48.52
CA ASP A 449 -24.28 1.58 49.66
C ASP A 449 -24.96 0.48 50.50
N GLY A 450 -24.86 -0.79 50.08
CA GLY A 450 -25.46 -1.94 50.75
C GLY A 450 -26.89 -2.26 50.32
N ASP A 451 -27.45 -1.54 49.34
CA ASP A 451 -28.78 -1.81 48.81
C ASP A 451 -28.82 -3.12 48.03
N VAL A 452 -29.93 -3.85 48.15
CA VAL A 452 -30.16 -5.09 47.40
C VAL A 452 -30.98 -4.80 46.15
N ARG A 453 -30.40 -5.06 44.98
CA ARG A 453 -31.07 -4.95 43.68
C ARG A 453 -31.30 -6.33 43.07
N TYR A 454 -32.38 -6.48 42.32
CA TYR A 454 -32.68 -7.69 41.55
C TYR A 454 -32.21 -7.50 40.11
N ALA A 455 -31.25 -8.31 39.68
CA ALA A 455 -30.72 -8.28 38.34
C ALA A 455 -31.02 -9.59 37.59
N GLU A 456 -31.48 -9.45 36.36
CA GLU A 456 -31.64 -10.52 35.39
C GLU A 456 -30.37 -10.62 34.54
N PHE A 457 -29.70 -11.76 34.56
CA PHE A 457 -28.41 -12.00 33.91
C PHE A 457 -28.56 -12.89 32.69
N ASN A 458 -27.84 -12.53 31.63
CA ASN A 458 -27.54 -13.40 30.50
C ASN A 458 -26.03 -13.36 30.30
N VAL A 459 -25.39 -14.53 30.35
CA VAL A 459 -23.93 -14.60 30.32
C VAL A 459 -23.52 -15.75 29.42
N ARG A 460 -22.54 -15.49 28.55
CA ARG A 460 -22.01 -16.44 27.57
C ARG A 460 -20.49 -16.43 27.59
N GLU A 461 -19.91 -17.54 27.17
CA GLU A 461 -18.48 -17.65 26.94
C GLU A 461 -18.11 -16.98 25.60
N ILE A 462 -17.02 -16.22 25.61
CA ILE A 462 -16.46 -15.53 24.44
C ILE A 462 -14.93 -15.66 24.44
N SER A 463 -14.32 -15.37 23.30
CA SER A 463 -12.88 -15.07 23.23
C SER A 463 -12.69 -13.56 23.37
N TYR A 464 -11.91 -13.12 24.35
CA TYR A 464 -11.58 -11.72 24.59
C TYR A 464 -10.05 -11.58 24.70
N GLU A 465 -9.45 -10.75 23.85
CA GLU A 465 -7.97 -10.59 23.76
C GLU A 465 -7.22 -11.92 23.55
N GLY A 466 -7.83 -12.86 22.82
CA GLY A 466 -7.25 -14.18 22.52
C GLY A 466 -7.40 -15.23 23.63
N GLU A 467 -8.02 -14.87 24.75
CA GLU A 467 -8.24 -15.77 25.89
C GLU A 467 -9.73 -16.01 26.16
N ALA A 468 -10.05 -17.13 26.81
CA ALA A 468 -11.42 -17.46 27.19
C ALA A 468 -11.90 -16.51 28.29
N ALA A 469 -13.05 -15.86 28.06
CA ALA A 469 -13.67 -14.92 28.97
C ALA A 469 -15.20 -15.09 28.97
N GLN A 470 -15.88 -14.38 29.87
CA GLN A 470 -17.33 -14.43 30.02
C GLN A 470 -17.94 -13.05 29.77
N LEU A 471 -18.80 -12.94 28.76
CA LEU A 471 -19.58 -11.73 28.46
C LEU A 471 -20.94 -11.84 29.14
N GLY A 472 -21.22 -10.93 30.06
CA GLY A 472 -22.48 -10.82 30.75
C GLY A 472 -23.23 -9.53 30.42
N SER A 473 -24.55 -9.64 30.36
CA SER A 473 -25.48 -8.51 30.39
C SER A 473 -26.41 -8.68 31.60
N ALA A 474 -26.60 -7.61 32.37
CA ALA A 474 -27.50 -7.56 33.51
C ALA A 474 -28.55 -6.47 33.32
N ARG A 475 -29.82 -6.80 33.56
CA ARG A 475 -30.93 -5.85 33.57
C ARG A 475 -31.49 -5.72 34.97
N ASP A 476 -31.57 -4.49 35.46
CA ASP A 476 -32.23 -4.21 36.73
C ASP A 476 -33.75 -4.41 36.60
N VAL A 477 -34.29 -5.30 37.43
CA VAL A 477 -35.72 -5.60 37.50
C VAL A 477 -36.28 -5.37 38.91
N THR A 478 -35.57 -4.60 39.73
CA THR A 478 -35.94 -4.30 41.13
C THR A 478 -37.33 -3.70 41.22
N GLU A 479 -37.58 -2.59 40.51
CA GLU A 479 -38.88 -1.91 40.51
C GLU A 479 -40.01 -2.85 40.04
N ARG A 480 -39.74 -3.62 38.97
CA ARG A 480 -40.72 -4.57 38.42
C ARG A 480 -41.07 -5.66 39.42
N LYS A 481 -40.08 -6.21 40.13
CA LYS A 481 -40.31 -7.26 41.15
C LYS A 481 -41.00 -6.70 42.39
N GLN A 482 -40.60 -5.54 42.89
CA GLN A 482 -41.25 -4.88 44.02
C GLN A 482 -42.73 -4.58 43.73
N ARG A 483 -43.03 -4.04 42.53
CA ARG A 483 -44.42 -3.78 42.13
C ARG A 483 -45.27 -5.04 42.02
N LYS A 484 -44.69 -6.12 41.49
CA LYS A 484 -45.37 -7.44 41.41
C LYS A 484 -45.64 -8.02 42.80
N GLN A 485 -44.69 -7.90 43.73
CA GLN A 485 -44.87 -8.36 45.11
C GLN A 485 -45.93 -7.55 45.85
N GLU A 486 -45.95 -6.23 45.69
CA GLU A 486 -46.97 -5.38 46.31
C GLU A 486 -48.37 -5.72 45.80
N LEU A 487 -48.54 -5.86 44.47
CA LEU A 487 -49.82 -6.30 43.89
C LEU A 487 -50.25 -7.68 44.39
N LYS A 488 -49.30 -8.63 44.52
CA LYS A 488 -49.61 -9.96 45.07
C LYS A 488 -50.10 -9.87 46.52
N ARG A 489 -49.42 -9.07 47.35
CA ARG A 489 -49.80 -8.85 48.75
C ARG A 489 -51.18 -8.19 48.86
N GLN A 490 -51.49 -7.24 47.98
CA GLN A 490 -52.82 -6.61 47.92
C GLN A 490 -53.91 -7.61 47.54
N ASN A 491 -53.66 -8.47 46.54
CA ASN A 491 -54.61 -9.51 46.15
C ASN A 491 -54.83 -10.56 47.26
N GLU A 492 -53.76 -11.04 47.91
CA GLU A 492 -53.85 -11.99 49.03
C GLU A 492 -54.70 -11.42 50.17
N ARG A 493 -54.51 -10.14 50.52
CA ARG A 493 -55.34 -9.43 51.51
C ARG A 493 -56.81 -9.33 51.10
N LEU A 494 -57.08 -9.05 49.82
CA LEU A 494 -58.44 -8.97 49.31
C LEU A 494 -59.15 -10.33 49.34
N GLU A 495 -58.44 -11.41 49.00
CA GLU A 495 -58.96 -12.79 49.07
C GLU A 495 -59.26 -13.22 50.51
N GLU A 496 -58.37 -12.91 51.46
CA GLU A 496 -58.58 -13.18 52.88
C GLU A 496 -59.81 -12.41 53.41
N PHE A 497 -59.91 -11.12 53.10
CA PHE A 497 -61.06 -10.29 53.47
C PHE A 497 -62.37 -10.85 52.88
N ALA A 498 -62.39 -11.18 51.59
CA ALA A 498 -63.58 -11.74 50.93
C ALA A 498 -64.01 -13.08 51.55
N SER A 499 -63.06 -13.91 51.99
CA SER A 499 -63.34 -15.19 52.65
C SER A 499 -63.99 -15.00 54.02
N VAL A 500 -63.44 -14.11 54.87
CA VAL A 500 -63.98 -13.80 56.20
C VAL A 500 -65.40 -13.24 56.09
N VAL A 501 -65.60 -12.23 55.23
CA VAL A 501 -66.93 -11.63 55.00
C VAL A 501 -67.95 -12.67 54.54
N SER A 502 -67.55 -13.55 53.63
CA SER A 502 -68.44 -14.60 53.12
C SER A 502 -68.85 -15.59 54.22
N HIS A 503 -67.93 -15.96 55.11
CA HIS A 503 -68.23 -16.85 56.23
C HIS A 503 -69.22 -16.19 57.21
N ASP A 504 -68.94 -14.95 57.59
CA ASP A 504 -69.71 -14.23 58.61
C ASP A 504 -71.11 -13.83 58.13
N LEU A 505 -71.30 -13.63 56.82
CA LEU A 505 -72.63 -13.43 56.24
C LEU A 505 -73.38 -14.75 56.01
N ARG A 506 -72.70 -15.86 55.71
CA ARG A 506 -73.36 -17.17 55.51
C ARG A 506 -73.97 -17.70 56.79
N ASN A 507 -73.34 -17.51 57.93
CA ASN A 507 -73.83 -18.03 59.21
C ASN A 507 -75.26 -17.54 59.55
N PRO A 508 -75.52 -16.22 59.64
CA PRO A 508 -76.86 -15.71 59.86
C PRO A 508 -77.79 -15.99 58.68
N LEU A 509 -77.30 -16.02 57.43
CA LEU A 509 -78.12 -16.40 56.27
C LEU A 509 -78.65 -17.83 56.40
N ASN A 510 -77.81 -18.79 56.78
CA ASN A 510 -78.19 -20.18 57.00
C ASN A 510 -79.18 -20.31 58.17
N VAL A 511 -79.00 -19.53 59.24
CA VAL A 511 -79.95 -19.47 60.35
C VAL A 511 -81.31 -18.92 59.90
N ALA A 512 -81.32 -17.84 59.11
CA ALA A 512 -82.54 -17.28 58.55
C ALA A 512 -83.26 -18.28 57.64
N GLN A 513 -82.52 -18.93 56.74
CA GLN A 513 -83.05 -19.96 55.84
C GLN A 513 -83.64 -21.15 56.61
N GLY A 514 -82.92 -21.71 57.59
CA GLY A 514 -83.41 -22.83 58.39
C GLY A 514 -84.66 -22.48 59.20
N HIS A 515 -84.77 -21.25 59.72
CA HIS A 515 -85.99 -20.80 60.39
C HIS A 515 -87.16 -20.57 59.41
N LEU A 516 -86.91 -20.04 58.21
CA LEU A 516 -87.95 -19.91 57.19
C LEU A 516 -88.49 -21.27 56.72
N GLU A 517 -87.63 -22.29 56.62
CA GLU A 517 -88.05 -23.67 56.33
C GLU A 517 -88.94 -24.24 57.44
N LEU A 518 -88.52 -24.10 58.71
CA LEU A 518 -89.31 -24.56 59.86
C LEU A 518 -90.65 -23.82 59.98
N ALA A 519 -90.69 -22.51 59.69
CA ALA A 519 -91.93 -21.73 59.64
C ALA A 519 -92.88 -22.29 58.57
N ARG A 520 -92.35 -22.68 57.41
CA ARG A 520 -93.13 -23.23 56.29
C ARG A 520 -93.67 -24.63 56.59
N GLU A 521 -92.92 -25.46 57.31
CA GLU A 521 -93.33 -26.82 57.67
C GLU A 521 -94.31 -26.87 58.85
N ARG A 522 -94.09 -26.04 59.87
CA ARG A 522 -94.80 -26.13 61.16
C ARG A 522 -95.88 -25.07 61.33
N GLY A 523 -95.89 -24.02 60.51
CA GLY A 523 -96.83 -22.91 60.60
C GLY A 523 -96.69 -22.05 61.86
N ASP A 524 -95.52 -22.10 62.52
CA ASP A 524 -95.23 -21.37 63.75
C ASP A 524 -94.63 -19.98 63.42
N GLU A 525 -95.33 -18.92 63.84
CA GLU A 525 -94.92 -17.55 63.58
C GLU A 525 -93.63 -17.15 64.31
N THR A 526 -93.26 -17.83 65.39
CA THR A 526 -92.02 -17.54 66.15
C THR A 526 -90.76 -17.78 65.32
N HIS A 527 -90.84 -18.59 64.27
CA HIS A 527 -89.74 -18.80 63.35
C HIS A 527 -89.54 -17.63 62.37
N PHE A 528 -90.58 -16.85 62.05
CA PHE A 528 -90.41 -15.62 61.25
C PHE A 528 -89.64 -14.54 62.01
N GLU A 529 -89.89 -14.39 63.32
CA GLU A 529 -89.15 -13.46 64.17
C GLU A 529 -87.65 -13.80 64.20
N LYS A 530 -87.31 -15.08 64.39
CA LYS A 530 -85.91 -15.53 64.41
C LYS A 530 -85.21 -15.37 63.06
N ALA A 531 -85.92 -15.59 61.95
CA ALA A 531 -85.39 -15.32 60.61
C ALA A 531 -85.17 -13.81 60.40
N GLY A 532 -86.08 -12.97 60.87
CA GLY A 532 -85.93 -11.51 60.86
C GLY A 532 -84.69 -11.04 61.63
N SER A 533 -84.51 -11.50 62.87
CA SER A 533 -83.34 -11.14 63.68
C SER A 533 -82.01 -11.56 63.04
N ALA A 534 -81.98 -12.71 62.35
CA ALA A 534 -80.79 -13.15 61.62
C ALA A 534 -80.48 -12.26 60.39
N LEU A 535 -81.52 -11.81 59.67
CA LEU A 535 -81.37 -10.86 58.56
C LEU A 535 -80.97 -9.45 59.05
N ASP A 536 -81.50 -8.99 60.17
CA ASP A 536 -81.09 -7.72 60.80
C ASP A 536 -79.62 -7.76 61.21
N ARG A 537 -79.18 -8.90 61.76
CA ARG A 537 -77.76 -9.13 62.08
C ARG A 537 -76.87 -9.12 60.83
N MET A 538 -77.31 -9.69 59.70
CA MET A 538 -76.61 -9.53 58.42
C MET A 538 -76.54 -8.07 57.99
N GLY A 539 -77.62 -7.32 58.14
CA GLY A 539 -77.67 -5.89 57.84
C GLY A 539 -76.64 -5.09 58.63
N SER A 540 -76.52 -5.35 59.93
CA SER A 540 -75.50 -4.73 60.79
C SER A 540 -74.09 -5.09 60.33
N LEU A 541 -73.81 -6.38 60.10
CA LEU A 541 -72.49 -6.84 59.63
C LEU A 541 -72.09 -6.19 58.30
N ILE A 542 -73.02 -6.07 57.34
CA ILE A 542 -72.75 -5.41 56.05
C ILE A 542 -72.46 -3.91 56.25
N ALA A 543 -73.19 -3.23 57.13
CA ALA A 543 -72.97 -1.82 57.43
C ALA A 543 -71.58 -1.59 58.05
N ASP A 544 -71.21 -2.42 59.03
CA ASP A 544 -69.91 -2.37 59.72
C ASP A 544 -68.75 -2.64 58.74
N LEU A 545 -68.90 -3.63 57.86
CA LEU A 545 -67.91 -3.95 56.83
C LEU A 545 -67.75 -2.84 55.77
N LEU A 546 -68.85 -2.19 55.38
CA LEU A 546 -68.81 -1.05 54.46
C LEU A 546 -68.17 0.19 55.09
N ALA A 547 -68.35 0.40 56.40
CA ALA A 547 -67.67 1.45 57.15
C ALA A 547 -66.14 1.22 57.15
N LEU A 548 -65.70 0.00 57.50
CA LEU A 548 -64.29 -0.42 57.46
C LEU A 548 -63.67 -0.26 56.06
N ALA A 549 -64.37 -0.71 55.01
CA ALA A 549 -63.87 -0.62 53.63
C ALA A 549 -63.72 0.84 53.14
N ARG A 550 -64.54 1.76 53.65
CA ARG A 550 -64.41 3.20 53.36
C ARG A 550 -63.30 3.86 54.17
N GLN A 551 -63.11 3.46 55.43
CA GLN A 551 -62.05 3.97 56.30
C GLN A 551 -60.64 3.51 55.87
N GLY A 552 -60.52 2.32 55.27
CA GLY A 552 -59.26 1.84 54.68
C GLY A 552 -58.72 2.69 53.52
N LEU A 553 -59.50 3.63 52.98
CA LEU A 553 -59.10 4.56 51.93
C LEU A 553 -58.85 5.99 52.43
N VAL A 554 -59.23 6.33 53.67
CA VAL A 554 -59.10 7.68 54.22
C VAL A 554 -58.90 7.57 55.75
N VAL A 555 -57.64 7.51 56.21
CA VAL A 555 -57.33 7.95 57.58
C VAL A 555 -57.07 9.45 57.45
N SER A 556 -57.94 10.27 58.02
CA SER A 556 -57.75 11.72 58.07
C SER A 556 -58.18 12.20 59.45
N ASP A 557 -57.17 12.55 60.24
CA ASP A 557 -57.19 13.15 61.58
C ASP A 557 -57.54 12.20 62.75
N THR A 558 -56.52 11.90 63.57
CA THR A 558 -56.65 11.23 64.88
C THR A 558 -56.93 12.25 65.98
N GLU A 559 -57.74 11.89 66.98
CA GLU A 559 -57.96 12.69 68.19
C GLU A 559 -57.53 11.91 69.44
N PRO A 560 -57.21 12.59 70.56
CA PRO A 560 -56.96 11.91 71.83
C PRO A 560 -58.26 11.25 72.33
N VAL A 561 -58.26 9.93 72.45
CA VAL A 561 -59.40 9.15 72.93
C VAL A 561 -59.04 8.45 74.24
N GLU A 562 -59.83 8.67 75.29
CA GLU A 562 -59.69 8.00 76.58
C GLU A 562 -60.01 6.49 76.45
N LEU A 563 -59.02 5.64 76.76
CA LEU A 563 -59.15 4.19 76.69
C LEU A 563 -60.30 3.66 77.56
N GLU A 564 -60.55 4.28 78.72
CA GLU A 564 -61.65 3.87 79.59
C GLU A 564 -63.01 3.97 78.89
N THR A 565 -63.23 5.06 78.14
CA THR A 565 -64.49 5.27 77.42
C THR A 565 -64.69 4.22 76.33
N VAL A 566 -63.64 3.94 75.55
CA VAL A 566 -63.71 2.96 74.44
C VAL A 566 -63.94 1.55 74.97
N VAL A 567 -63.20 1.13 76.00
CA VAL A 567 -63.32 -0.21 76.58
C VAL A 567 -64.71 -0.42 77.20
N ARG A 568 -65.27 0.59 77.88
CA ARG A 568 -66.63 0.51 78.42
C ARG A 568 -67.70 0.46 77.33
N GLN A 569 -67.55 1.21 76.25
CA GLN A 569 -68.45 1.14 75.09
C GLN A 569 -68.40 -0.22 74.40
N ALA A 570 -67.20 -0.77 74.18
CA ALA A 570 -67.03 -2.10 73.61
C ALA A 570 -67.66 -3.18 74.51
N TRP A 571 -67.46 -3.09 75.83
CA TRP A 571 -68.05 -4.03 76.79
C TRP A 571 -69.58 -4.03 76.80
N ALA A 572 -70.20 -2.87 76.60
CA ALA A 572 -71.67 -2.75 76.55
C ALA A 572 -72.30 -3.51 75.37
N ASN A 573 -71.51 -3.82 74.33
CA ASN A 573 -71.98 -4.48 73.12
C ASN A 573 -71.69 -6.00 73.10
N VAL A 574 -71.18 -6.57 74.21
CA VAL A 574 -70.88 -8.00 74.34
C VAL A 574 -71.75 -8.61 75.43
N GLU A 575 -72.38 -9.75 75.17
CA GLU A 575 -73.08 -10.53 76.21
C GLU A 575 -72.06 -11.08 77.21
N THR A 576 -72.16 -10.67 78.46
CA THR A 576 -71.10 -10.86 79.46
C THR A 576 -71.50 -11.73 80.66
N GLU A 577 -72.71 -12.31 80.65
CA GLU A 577 -73.29 -13.17 81.70
C GLU A 577 -72.96 -12.68 83.14
N GLU A 578 -72.08 -13.36 83.88
CA GLU A 578 -71.69 -12.98 85.26
C GLU A 578 -70.36 -12.19 85.35
N SER A 579 -69.80 -11.77 84.23
CA SER A 579 -68.48 -11.12 84.18
C SER A 579 -68.56 -9.62 84.52
N THR A 580 -67.57 -9.13 85.28
CA THR A 580 -67.42 -7.70 85.59
C THR A 580 -66.17 -7.10 84.94
N LEU A 581 -66.34 -5.96 84.29
CA LEU A 581 -65.24 -5.17 83.72
C LEU A 581 -64.60 -4.28 84.80
N VAL A 582 -63.28 -4.41 84.96
CA VAL A 582 -62.44 -3.47 85.72
C VAL A 582 -61.48 -2.82 84.72
N VAL A 583 -61.53 -1.49 84.62
CA VAL A 583 -60.57 -0.70 83.85
C VAL A 583 -59.70 0.06 84.84
N ASP A 584 -58.41 -0.26 84.88
CA ASP A 584 -57.42 0.36 85.76
C ASP A 584 -56.38 1.14 84.92
N THR A 585 -56.88 2.07 84.11
CA THR A 585 -56.05 2.96 83.29
C THR A 585 -56.82 4.22 82.91
N SER A 586 -56.14 5.37 82.97
CA SER A 586 -56.62 6.66 82.47
C SER A 586 -55.85 7.10 81.22
N ALA A 587 -55.25 6.15 80.49
CA ALA A 587 -54.43 6.46 79.33
C ALA A 587 -55.29 6.94 78.15
N GLU A 588 -54.79 7.94 77.43
CA GLU A 588 -55.34 8.38 76.15
C GLU A 588 -54.47 7.85 75.01
N ILE A 589 -55.11 7.47 73.91
CA ILE A 589 -54.43 7.10 72.68
C ILE A 589 -54.90 8.02 71.55
N GLU A 590 -53.99 8.40 70.67
CA GLU A 590 -54.32 9.05 69.40
C GLU A 590 -55.00 8.01 68.50
N ALA A 591 -56.31 8.15 68.33
CA ALA A 591 -57.13 7.24 67.53
C ALA A 591 -58.27 8.02 66.87
N ASP A 592 -58.77 7.51 65.75
CA ASP A 592 -60.06 7.95 65.22
C ASP A 592 -61.17 7.30 66.07
N ARG A 593 -62.16 8.08 66.53
CA ARG A 593 -63.19 7.61 67.46
C ARG A 593 -64.26 6.74 66.78
N GLY A 594 -64.18 6.55 65.46
CA GLY A 594 -64.96 5.57 64.69
C GLY A 594 -65.89 6.18 63.66
#